data_AF-A0A3R0QD22-F1
#
_entry.id   AF-A0A3R0QD22-F1
#
_cell.length_a   1.000
_cell.length_b   1.000
_cell.length_c   1.000
_cell.angle_alpha   90.00
_cell.angle_beta   90.00
_cell.angle_gamma   90.00
#
_symmetry.space_group_name_H-M   'P 1'
#
loop_
_entity.id
_entity.type
_entity.pdbx_description
1 polymer ?
#
loop_
_entity_poly.entity_id
_entity_poly.type
_entity_poly.pdbx_seq_one_letter_code
_entity_poly.pdbx_strand_id
1 'polypeptide(L)'
;VFIYQSIIRNVYFFLHNALILVVCLIFSDSTCTFYAISKALFGFSILTINLFFLSLTLACLCTRFMDLRQIVMSVLQIGFLVTPIMWIPTESMHSKAFLLEWNPLFHFIDFIRSPLLPVDFPTAFMHPSIVYITVFSIINICAGFLIFAKSRKNISYWV
;
A
#
# COMPACT_ATOMS: atom_id res chain seq x y z
N VAL A 1 -2.94 11.12 -18.22
CA VAL A 1 -1.83 10.34 -18.82
C VAL A 1 -0.69 10.10 -17.83
N PHE A 2 -0.12 11.14 -17.21
CA PHE A 2 1.00 11.00 -16.26
C PHE A 2 0.75 10.01 -15.10
N ILE A 3 -0.44 10.00 -14.51
CA ILE A 3 -0.79 9.06 -13.42
C ILE A 3 -0.72 7.60 -13.90
N TYR A 4 -1.30 7.30 -15.07
CA TYR A 4 -1.25 5.96 -15.64
C TYR A 4 0.20 5.52 -15.92
N GLN A 5 1.03 6.40 -16.49
CA GLN A 5 2.45 6.12 -16.73
C GLN A 5 3.19 5.82 -15.42
N SER A 6 2.91 6.57 -14.36
CA SER A 6 3.52 6.35 -13.04
C SER A 6 3.14 4.97 -12.46
N ILE A 7 1.85 4.61 -12.53
CA ILE A 7 1.36 3.33 -11.99
C ILE A 7 1.90 2.16 -12.79
N ILE A 8 1.84 2.22 -14.12
CA ILE A 8 2.37 1.14 -14.98
C ILE A 8 3.86 0.92 -14.72
N ARG A 9 4.63 2.00 -14.59
CA ARG A 9 6.06 1.91 -14.25
C ARG A 9 6.27 1.21 -12.91
N ASN A 10 5.51 1.59 -11.87
CA ASN A 10 5.61 0.95 -10.55
C ASN A 10 5.18 -0.52 -10.57
N VAL A 11 4.13 -0.86 -11.32
CA VAL A 11 3.68 -2.25 -11.50
C VAL A 11 4.75 -3.08 -12.21
N TYR A 12 5.39 -2.52 -13.24
CA TYR A 12 6.48 -3.20 -13.94
C TYR A 12 7.67 -3.46 -13.01
N PHE A 13 8.11 -2.45 -12.24
CA PHE A 13 9.15 -2.63 -11.24
C PHE A 13 8.77 -3.68 -10.20
N PHE A 14 7.53 -3.66 -9.71
CA PHE A 14 7.04 -4.68 -8.77
C PHE A 14 7.09 -6.08 -9.37
N LEU A 15 6.57 -6.28 -10.59
CA LEU A 15 6.58 -7.58 -11.27
C LEU A 15 7.99 -8.11 -11.48
N HIS A 16 8.94 -7.23 -11.84
CA HIS A 16 10.34 -7.62 -11.99
C HIS A 16 10.95 -8.06 -10.65
N ASN A 17 10.72 -7.31 -9.57
CA ASN A 17 11.17 -7.69 -8.23
C ASN A 17 10.45 -8.95 -7.70
N ALA A 18 9.20 -9.17 -8.09
CA ALA A 18 8.44 -10.35 -7.71
C ALA A 18 9.04 -11.65 -8.28
N LEU A 19 9.79 -11.60 -9.38
CA LEU A 19 10.53 -12.77 -9.88
C LEU A 19 11.55 -13.28 -8.85
N ILE A 20 12.25 -12.36 -8.16
CA ILE A 20 13.18 -12.72 -7.08
C ILE A 20 12.41 -13.41 -5.96
N LEU A 21 11.23 -12.90 -5.60
CA LEU A 21 10.35 -13.50 -4.60
C LEU A 21 9.94 -14.93 -5.00
N VAL A 22 9.54 -15.16 -6.25
CA VAL A 22 9.19 -16.50 -6.77
C VAL A 22 10.37 -17.46 -6.66
N VAL A 23 11.58 -17.03 -7.04
CA VAL A 23 12.79 -17.84 -6.90
C VAL A 23 13.03 -18.20 -5.44
N CYS A 24 12.96 -17.24 -4.52
CA CYS A 24 13.10 -17.50 -3.08
C CYS A 24 12.06 -18.51 -2.55
N LEU A 25 10.80 -18.41 -2.99
CA LEU A 25 9.74 -19.34 -2.56
C LEU A 25 9.98 -20.78 -3.00
N ILE A 26 10.53 -20.98 -4.20
CA ILE A 26 10.89 -22.32 -4.71
C ILE A 26 11.96 -22.97 -3.84
N PHE A 27 12.94 -22.20 -3.36
CA PHE A 27 14.03 -22.70 -2.51
C PHE A 27 13.63 -22.85 -1.04
N SER A 28 12.56 -22.19 -0.58
CA SER A 28 12.23 -22.09 0.85
C SER A 28 11.30 -23.20 1.37
N ASP A 29 11.16 -24.34 0.68
CA ASP A 29 10.23 -25.46 1.02
C ASP A 29 8.81 -24.99 1.39
N SER A 30 8.43 -23.81 0.90
CA SER A 30 7.21 -23.14 1.30
C SER A 30 6.05 -23.73 0.52
N THR A 31 5.05 -24.26 1.23
CA THR A 31 3.80 -24.75 0.63
C THR A 31 2.94 -23.56 0.20
N CYS A 32 3.39 -22.82 -0.81
CA CYS A 32 2.60 -21.77 -1.44
C CYS A 32 1.46 -22.41 -2.22
N THR A 33 0.33 -22.60 -1.56
CA THR A 33 -0.90 -23.10 -2.17
C THR A 33 -1.39 -22.09 -3.23
N PHE A 34 -2.04 -22.56 -4.28
CA PHE A 34 -2.70 -21.70 -5.28
C PHE A 34 -3.61 -20.62 -4.64
N TYR A 35 -4.23 -20.95 -3.51
CA TYR A 35 -5.01 -20.03 -2.69
C TYR A 35 -4.21 -18.83 -2.13
N ALA A 36 -2.97 -19.04 -1.71
CA ALA A 36 -2.11 -17.98 -1.20
C ALA A 36 -1.76 -16.96 -2.30
N ILE A 37 -1.41 -17.47 -3.48
CA ILE A 37 -1.07 -16.66 -4.65
C ILE A 37 -2.29 -15.85 -5.11
N SER A 38 -3.48 -16.47 -5.19
CA SER A 38 -4.69 -15.76 -5.59
C SER A 38 -5.09 -14.67 -4.60
N LYS A 39 -4.93 -14.91 -3.29
CA LYS A 39 -5.17 -13.91 -2.25
C LYS A 39 -4.19 -12.73 -2.34
N ALA A 40 -2.90 -13.00 -2.56
CA ALA A 40 -1.90 -11.96 -2.74
C ALA A 40 -2.18 -11.10 -3.99
N LEU A 41 -2.55 -11.74 -5.10
CA LEU A 41 -2.91 -11.06 -6.35
C LEU A 41 -4.17 -10.19 -6.20
N PHE A 42 -5.16 -10.67 -5.44
CA PHE A 42 -6.36 -9.90 -5.12
C PHE A 42 -6.02 -8.66 -4.27
N GLY A 43 -5.20 -8.82 -3.24
CA GLY A 43 -4.71 -7.72 -2.41
C GLY A 43 -3.95 -6.68 -3.23
N PHE A 44 -3.07 -7.13 -4.13
CA PHE A 44 -2.32 -6.26 -5.04
C PHE A 44 -3.23 -5.47 -5.99
N SER A 45 -4.31 -6.09 -6.47
CA SER A 45 -5.29 -5.42 -7.34
C SER A 45 -6.01 -4.30 -6.60
N ILE A 46 -6.47 -4.54 -5.37
CA ILE A 46 -7.10 -3.52 -4.52
C ILE A 46 -6.11 -2.39 -4.20
N LEU A 47 -4.86 -2.74 -3.89
CA LEU A 47 -3.80 -1.78 -3.62
C LEU A 47 -3.57 -0.88 -4.85
N THR A 48 -3.50 -1.43 -6.05
CA THR A 48 -3.29 -0.68 -7.29
C THR A 48 -4.41 0.33 -7.54
N ILE A 49 -5.67 -0.07 -7.30
CA ILE A 49 -6.83 0.83 -7.39
C ILE A 49 -6.69 1.96 -6.36
N ASN A 50 -6.30 1.64 -5.13
CA ASN A 50 -6.09 2.65 -4.09
C ASN A 50 -4.99 3.65 -4.44
N LEU A 51 -3.86 3.18 -4.96
CA LEU A 51 -2.77 4.05 -5.41
C LEU A 51 -3.23 4.96 -6.55
N PHE A 52 -4.11 4.50 -7.44
CA PHE A 52 -4.66 5.33 -8.50
C PHE A 52 -5.43 6.54 -7.95
N PHE A 53 -6.42 6.30 -7.08
CA PHE A 53 -7.24 7.38 -6.51
C PHE A 53 -6.45 8.27 -5.55
N LEU A 54 -5.51 7.70 -4.80
CA LEU A 54 -4.63 8.46 -3.93
C LEU A 54 -3.70 9.36 -4.74
N SER A 55 -3.07 8.84 -5.80
CA SER A 55 -2.21 9.62 -6.70
C SER A 55 -2.97 10.75 -7.35
N LEU A 56 -4.24 10.51 -7.70
CA LEU A 56 -5.10 11.50 -8.32
C LEU A 56 -5.49 12.61 -7.33
N THR A 57 -5.79 12.25 -6.07
CA THR A 57 -6.00 13.22 -4.98
C THR A 57 -4.75 14.07 -4.75
N LEU A 58 -3.61 13.41 -4.56
CA LEU A 58 -2.33 14.07 -4.28
C LEU A 58 -1.87 14.93 -5.44
N ALA A 59 -2.06 14.50 -6.69
CA ALA A 59 -1.71 15.29 -7.86
C ALA A 59 -2.48 16.63 -7.88
N CYS A 60 -3.81 16.60 -7.68
CA CYS A 60 -4.61 17.83 -7.62
C CYS A 60 -4.21 18.75 -6.46
N LEU A 61 -3.88 18.18 -5.30
CA LEU A 61 -3.46 18.96 -4.14
C LEU A 61 -2.06 19.56 -4.32
N CYS A 62 -1.10 18.78 -4.83
CA CYS A 62 0.28 19.24 -5.04
C CYS A 62 0.39 20.26 -6.18
N THR A 63 -0.47 20.20 -7.20
CA THR A 63 -0.53 21.27 -8.22
C THR A 63 -1.00 22.60 -7.64
N ARG A 64 -1.86 22.56 -6.62
CA ARG A 64 -2.35 23.78 -5.95
C ARG A 64 -1.39 24.27 -4.88
N PHE A 65 -0.78 23.35 -4.13
CA PHE A 65 0.11 23.62 -3.02
C PHE A 65 1.38 22.80 -3.18
N MET A 66 2.41 23.38 -3.79
CA MET A 66 3.64 22.65 -4.09
C MET A 66 4.37 22.14 -2.84
N ASP A 67 4.19 22.82 -1.69
CA ASP A 67 4.78 22.45 -0.40
C ASP A 67 4.24 21.12 0.14
N LEU A 68 3.01 20.73 -0.24
CA LEU A 68 2.43 19.45 0.17
C LEU A 68 3.26 18.26 -0.33
N ARG A 69 4.00 18.42 -1.43
CA ARG A 69 4.85 17.34 -1.95
C ARG A 69 5.88 16.90 -0.92
N GLN A 70 6.53 17.85 -0.24
CA GLN A 70 7.54 17.52 0.77
C GLN A 70 6.91 16.88 2.01
N ILE A 71 5.76 17.40 2.45
CA ILE A 71 5.03 16.87 3.61
C ILE A 71 4.62 15.40 3.36
N VAL A 72 4.08 15.10 2.19
CA VAL A 72 3.65 13.74 1.80
C VAL A 72 4.83 12.77 1.85
N MET A 73 6.01 13.17 1.36
CA MET A 73 7.20 12.31 1.41
C MET A 73 7.61 11.99 2.85
N SER A 74 7.64 13.00 3.73
CA SER A 74 7.96 12.79 5.16
C SER A 74 6.93 11.90 5.85
N VAL A 75 5.64 12.11 5.59
CA VAL A 75 4.56 11.30 6.19
C VAL A 75 4.65 9.84 5.74
N LEU A 76 4.89 9.59 4.45
CA LEU A 76 5.08 8.24 3.93
C LEU A 76 6.29 7.57 4.58
N GLN A 77 7.41 8.28 4.72
CA GLN A 77 8.61 7.75 5.36
C GLN A 77 8.35 7.33 6.82
N ILE A 78 7.68 8.17 7.60
CA ILE A 78 7.28 7.84 8.98
C ILE A 78 6.33 6.64 8.98
N GLY A 79 5.35 6.62 8.07
CA GLY A 79 4.40 5.52 7.93
C GLY A 79 5.07 4.18 7.66
N PHE A 80 6.10 4.13 6.82
CA PHE A 80 6.90 2.92 6.55
C PHE A 80 7.80 2.51 7.71
N LEU A 81 8.27 3.46 8.51
CA LEU A 81 9.06 3.13 9.70
C LEU A 81 8.20 2.43 10.77
N VAL A 82 6.94 2.85 10.88
CA VAL A 82 5.96 2.25 11.81
C VAL A 82 5.56 0.84 11.39
N THR A 83 5.56 0.51 10.10
CA THR A 83 5.22 -0.84 9.66
C THR A 83 6.33 -1.84 10.01
N PRO A 84 5.98 -3.09 10.42
CA PRO A 84 6.92 -4.13 10.81
C PRO A 84 7.52 -4.80 9.56
N ILE A 85 8.10 -3.97 8.70
CA ILE A 85 8.88 -4.36 7.52
C ILE A 85 10.36 -4.17 7.82
N MET A 86 10.68 -3.05 8.48
CA MET A 86 12.05 -2.66 8.82
C MET A 86 12.52 -3.24 10.16
N TRP A 87 11.60 -3.76 10.98
CA TRP A 87 11.88 -4.28 12.32
C TRP A 87 11.08 -5.55 12.58
N ILE A 88 11.63 -6.41 13.43
CA ILE A 88 11.00 -7.67 13.83
C ILE A 88 10.14 -7.40 15.07
N PRO A 89 8.86 -7.80 15.08
CA PRO A 89 8.00 -7.63 16.23
C PRO A 89 8.57 -8.36 17.45
N THR A 90 8.90 -7.58 18.49
CA THR A 90 9.38 -8.07 19.79
C THR A 90 8.33 -7.78 20.85
N GLU A 91 8.18 -8.63 21.88
CA GLU A 91 7.18 -8.52 22.95
C GLU A 91 7.10 -7.12 23.60
N SER A 92 8.22 -6.41 23.70
CA SER A 92 8.28 -5.03 24.25
C SER A 92 7.54 -3.99 23.41
N MET A 93 7.23 -4.27 22.16
CA MET A 93 6.50 -3.38 21.25
C MET A 93 4.98 -3.57 21.29
N HIS A 94 4.47 -4.52 22.09
CA HIS A 94 3.04 -4.77 22.22
C HIS A 94 2.25 -3.53 22.68
N SER A 95 2.84 -2.70 23.55
CA SER A 95 2.23 -1.43 23.99
C SER A 95 2.05 -0.41 22.86
N LYS A 96 2.74 -0.57 21.72
CA LYS A 96 2.65 0.30 20.55
C LYS A 96 1.82 -0.31 19.41
N ALA A 97 1.17 -1.45 19.64
CA ALA A 97 0.34 -2.13 18.65
C ALA A 97 -0.76 -1.22 18.07
N PHE A 98 -1.29 -0.27 18.86
CA PHE A 98 -2.29 0.70 18.39
C PHE A 98 -1.79 1.55 17.21
N LEU A 99 -0.49 1.84 17.11
CA LEU A 99 0.05 2.61 15.97
C LEU A 99 -0.01 1.80 14.67
N LEU A 100 0.08 0.47 14.75
CA LEU A 100 -0.07 -0.42 13.61
C LEU A 100 -1.53 -0.51 13.16
N GLU A 101 -2.47 -0.56 14.10
CA GLU A 101 -3.91 -0.62 13.83
C GLU A 101 -4.40 0.53 12.96
N TRP A 102 -3.92 1.73 13.23
CA TRP A 102 -4.37 2.94 12.53
C TRP A 102 -3.61 3.19 11.22
N ASN A 103 -2.57 2.40 10.92
CA ASN A 103 -1.76 2.60 9.74
C ASN A 103 -2.32 1.80 8.54
N PRO A 104 -2.89 2.45 7.51
CA PRO A 104 -3.39 1.75 6.32
C PRO A 104 -2.29 0.98 5.59
N LEU A 105 -1.06 1.50 5.57
CA LEU A 105 0.07 0.85 4.88
C LEU A 105 0.36 -0.52 5.46
N PHE A 106 0.22 -0.67 6.79
CA PHE A 106 0.38 -1.96 7.45
C PHE A 106 -0.63 -2.98 6.92
N HIS A 107 -1.92 -2.64 6.95
CA HIS A 107 -2.98 -3.58 6.55
C HIS A 107 -2.86 -4.02 5.09
N PHE A 108 -2.54 -3.09 4.17
CA PHE A 108 -2.36 -3.45 2.76
C PHE A 108 -1.12 -4.32 2.52
N ILE A 109 0.02 -3.96 3.10
CA ILE A 109 1.28 -4.68 2.87
C ILE A 109 1.19 -6.08 3.49
N ASP A 110 0.71 -6.17 4.72
CA ASP A 110 0.66 -7.45 5.42
C ASP A 110 -0.40 -8.39 4.83
N PHE A 111 -1.51 -7.86 4.29
CA PHE A 111 -2.50 -8.67 3.57
C PHE A 111 -1.94 -9.35 2.31
N ILE A 112 -1.04 -8.68 1.59
CA ILE A 112 -0.38 -9.25 0.41
C ILE A 112 0.75 -10.20 0.81
N ARG A 113 1.51 -9.83 1.86
CA ARG A 113 2.72 -10.54 2.27
C ARG A 113 2.45 -11.79 3.10
N SER A 114 1.53 -11.72 4.07
CA SER A 114 1.19 -12.82 4.99
C SER A 114 0.91 -14.17 4.28
N PRO A 115 0.12 -14.25 3.20
CA PRO A 115 -0.12 -15.54 2.53
C PRO A 115 1.11 -16.10 1.82
N LEU A 116 2.10 -15.26 1.47
CA LEU A 116 3.30 -15.67 0.74
C LEU A 116 4.41 -16.18 1.67
N LEU A 117 4.30 -15.95 2.98
CA LEU A 117 5.30 -16.37 3.94
C LEU A 117 5.05 -17.80 4.43
N PRO A 118 6.11 -18.53 4.85
CA PRO A 118 5.96 -19.80 5.55
C PRO A 118 5.13 -19.66 6.82
N VAL A 119 4.44 -20.73 7.20
CA VAL A 119 3.56 -20.78 8.40
C VAL A 119 4.32 -20.46 9.70
N ASP A 120 5.61 -20.79 9.76
CA ASP A 120 6.46 -20.58 10.92
C ASP A 120 7.08 -19.17 10.99
N PHE A 121 6.81 -18.32 10.01
CA PHE A 121 7.34 -16.95 10.01
C PHE A 121 6.65 -16.13 11.12
N PRO A 122 7.39 -15.37 11.93
CA PRO A 122 6.79 -14.54 12.98
C PRO A 122 5.83 -13.53 12.35
N THR A 123 4.53 -13.83 12.47
CA THR A 123 3.47 -12.91 12.07
C THR A 123 3.52 -11.71 13.00
N ALA A 124 3.18 -10.52 12.48
CA ALA A 124 2.96 -9.38 13.36
C ALA A 124 1.93 -9.77 14.44
N PHE A 125 2.03 -9.15 15.62
CA PHE A 125 1.08 -9.36 16.72
C PHE A 125 -0.38 -9.22 16.31
N MET A 126 -0.63 -8.55 15.19
CA MET A 126 -1.95 -8.28 14.67
C MET A 126 -2.09 -8.66 13.20
N HIS A 127 -3.27 -9.18 12.86
CA HIS A 127 -3.63 -9.53 11.49
C HIS A 127 -4.23 -8.34 10.74
N PRO A 128 -4.05 -8.29 9.41
CA PRO A 128 -4.61 -7.23 8.58
C PRO A 128 -6.15 -7.26 8.64
N SER A 129 -6.76 -6.13 8.95
CA SER A 129 -8.21 -6.00 9.03
C SER A 129 -8.80 -5.73 7.64
N ILE A 130 -9.52 -6.72 7.11
CA ILE A 130 -10.21 -6.62 5.81
C ILE A 130 -11.26 -5.50 5.84
N VAL A 131 -11.94 -5.31 6.98
CA VAL A 131 -12.93 -4.24 7.16
C VAL A 131 -12.25 -2.88 7.02
N TYR A 132 -11.11 -2.69 7.69
CA TYR A 132 -10.35 -1.45 7.61
C TYR A 132 -9.90 -1.17 6.17
N ILE A 133 -9.33 -2.16 5.49
CA ILE A 133 -8.91 -2.05 4.08
C ILE A 133 -10.08 -1.61 3.19
N THR A 134 -11.24 -2.23 3.37
CA THR A 134 -12.42 -1.97 2.54
C THR A 134 -12.96 -0.56 2.79
N VAL A 135 -13.13 -0.17 4.06
CA VAL A 135 -13.62 1.18 4.43
C VAL A 135 -12.65 2.26 3.95
N PHE A 136 -11.35 2.09 4.19
CA PHE A 136 -10.33 3.01 3.72
C PHE A 136 -10.36 3.14 2.19
N SER A 137 -10.49 2.02 1.47
CA SER A 137 -10.56 2.01 0.01
C SER A 137 -11.76 2.78 -0.50
N ILE A 138 -12.94 2.57 0.07
CA ILE A 138 -14.16 3.29 -0.32
C ILE A 138 -14.00 4.79 -0.10
N ILE A 139 -13.48 5.20 1.07
CA ILE A 139 -13.25 6.61 1.38
C ILE A 139 -12.27 7.24 0.38
N ASN A 140 -11.15 6.56 0.10
CA ASN A 140 -10.14 7.03 -0.84
C ASN A 140 -10.69 7.18 -2.27
N ILE A 141 -11.45 6.19 -2.76
CA ILE A 141 -12.09 6.24 -4.08
C ILE A 141 -13.05 7.43 -4.17
N CYS A 142 -13.94 7.58 -3.18
CA CYS A 142 -14.89 8.69 -3.12
C CYS A 142 -14.17 10.05 -3.06
N ALA A 143 -13.18 10.20 -2.18
CA ALA A 143 -12.41 11.43 -2.03
C ALA A 143 -11.67 11.79 -3.32
N GLY A 144 -10.96 10.83 -3.93
CA GLY A 144 -10.24 11.04 -5.18
C GLY A 144 -11.17 11.46 -6.32
N PHE A 145 -12.30 10.78 -6.48
CA PHE A 145 -13.27 11.13 -7.51
C PHE A 145 -13.84 12.54 -7.33
N LEU A 146 -14.26 12.90 -6.11
CA LEU A 146 -14.83 14.21 -5.80
C LEU A 146 -13.81 15.35 -5.99
N ILE A 147 -12.59 15.17 -5.48
CA ILE A 147 -11.53 16.18 -5.58
C ILE A 147 -11.14 16.38 -7.04
N PHE A 148 -11.05 15.32 -7.84
CA PHE A 148 -10.81 15.41 -9.27
C PHE A 148 -11.93 16.16 -10.00
N ALA A 149 -13.18 15.76 -9.75
CA ALA A 149 -14.34 16.33 -10.41
C ALA A 149 -14.46 17.84 -10.16
N LYS A 150 -14.08 18.29 -8.96
CA LYS A 150 -14.03 19.72 -8.61
C LYS A 150 -12.81 20.43 -9.21
N SER A 151 -11.65 19.78 -9.17
CA SER A 151 -10.38 20.43 -9.55
C SER A 151 -10.16 20.47 -11.06
N ARG A 152 -10.71 19.52 -11.83
CA ARG A 152 -10.46 19.34 -13.28
C ARG A 152 -10.58 20.59 -14.14
N LYS A 153 -11.45 21.54 -13.77
CA LYS A 153 -11.66 22.79 -14.51
C LYS A 153 -10.51 23.79 -14.32
N ASN A 154 -9.82 23.72 -13.18
CA ASN A 154 -8.81 24.69 -12.78
C ASN A 154 -7.37 24.13 -12.90
N ILE A 155 -7.20 22.84 -13.19
CA ILE A 155 -5.87 22.21 -13.33
C ILE A 155 -5.02 22.95 -14.36
N SER A 156 -5.59 23.35 -15.51
CA SER A 156 -4.85 24.08 -16.54
C SER A 156 -4.37 25.48 -16.12
N TYR A 157 -4.94 26.04 -15.04
CA TYR A 157 -4.54 27.35 -14.52
C TYR A 157 -3.51 27.23 -13.39
N TRP A 158 -3.42 26.07 -12.74
CA TRP A 158 -2.51 25.82 -11.62
C TRP A 158 -1.19 25.16 -12.02
N VAL A 159 -1.12 24.59 -13.23
CA VAL A 159 0.10 24.07 -13.85
C VAL A 159 0.77 25.18 -14.64
#